data_AF-A0A2L2X559-F1
#
_entry.id   AF-A0A2L2X559-F1
#
_cell.length_a   1.000
_cell.length_b   1.000
_cell.length_c   1.000
_cell.angle_alpha   90.00
_cell.angle_beta   90.00
_cell.angle_gamma   90.00
#
_symmetry.space_group_name_H-M   'P 1'
#
loop_
_entity.id
_entity.type
_entity.pdbx_description
1 polymer ?
#
loop_
_entity_poly.entity_id
_entity_poly.type
_entity_poly.pdbx_seq_one_letter_code
_entity_poly.pdbx_strand_id
1 'polypeptide(L)'
;GGTLAAFHGADFLCYVTPAEHLGLPDAEQVRQGIVTSKIAAHAADVARGNKRAIQKDLEMSLARKNLDWQGQKACAIDKTVFDSRADELNEGKPCTMCGEYCSMKIFKEYF
;
A
#
# COMPACT_ATOMS: atom_id res chain seq x y z
N GLY A 1 13.27 -7.68 -8.74
CA GLY A 1 13.53 -7.36 -10.16
C GLY A 1 12.87 -6.07 -10.58
N GLY A 2 11.54 -6.06 -10.74
CA GLY A 2 10.79 -4.94 -11.33
C GLY A 2 11.12 -3.54 -10.76
N THR A 3 11.15 -3.37 -9.44
CA THR A 3 11.52 -2.08 -8.82
C THR A 3 12.90 -1.60 -9.25
N LEU A 4 13.91 -2.48 -9.25
CA LEU A 4 15.27 -2.11 -9.64
C LEU A 4 15.34 -1.78 -11.14
N ALA A 5 14.65 -2.55 -11.99
CA ALA A 5 14.58 -2.26 -13.41
C ALA A 5 13.99 -0.85 -13.67
N ALA A 6 12.84 -0.55 -13.06
CA ALA A 6 12.21 0.77 -13.17
C ALA A 6 13.05 1.90 -12.54
N PHE A 7 13.74 1.62 -11.44
CA PHE A 7 14.69 2.55 -10.82
C PHE A 7 15.83 2.89 -11.77
N HIS A 8 16.37 1.90 -12.48
CA HIS A 8 17.43 2.06 -13.48
C HIS A 8 16.93 2.55 -14.86
N GLY A 9 15.65 2.91 -14.99
CA GLY A 9 15.13 3.60 -16.18
C GLY A 9 14.23 2.77 -17.09
N ALA A 10 13.80 1.58 -16.68
CA ALA A 10 12.74 0.88 -17.42
C ALA A 10 11.42 1.65 -17.33
N ASP A 11 10.86 2.05 -18.47
CA ASP A 11 9.62 2.82 -18.55
C ASP A 11 8.36 1.96 -18.38
N PHE A 12 8.47 0.64 -18.55
CA PHE A 12 7.36 -0.30 -18.50
C PHE A 12 7.75 -1.58 -17.76
N LEU A 13 6.83 -2.07 -16.92
CA LEU A 13 6.94 -3.34 -16.22
C LEU A 13 5.80 -4.26 -16.68
N CYS A 14 6.14 -5.33 -17.41
CA CYS A 14 5.21 -6.43 -17.62
C CYS A 14 5.04 -7.18 -16.30
N TYR A 15 3.81 -7.36 -15.84
CA TYR A 15 3.56 -8.05 -14.57
C TYR A 15 3.76 -9.55 -14.72
N VAL A 16 4.13 -10.19 -13.61
CA VAL A 16 4.24 -11.64 -13.51
C VAL A 16 3.20 -12.11 -12.50
N THR A 17 2.45 -13.16 -12.84
CA THR A 17 1.44 -13.73 -11.94
C THR A 17 2.04 -14.83 -11.06
N PRO A 18 1.40 -15.19 -9.94
CA PRO A 18 1.77 -16.39 -9.18
C PRO A 18 1.72 -17.69 -10.00
N ALA A 19 0.93 -17.74 -11.07
CA ALA A 19 0.79 -18.90 -11.95
C ALA A 19 1.88 -18.99 -13.03
N GLU A 20 2.81 -18.02 -13.10
CA GLU A 20 3.89 -18.03 -14.09
C GLU A 20 4.69 -19.33 -14.00
N HIS A 21 4.87 -19.99 -15.16
CA HIS A 21 5.47 -21.33 -15.30
C HIS A 21 4.68 -22.50 -14.68
N LEU A 22 3.46 -22.27 -14.17
CA LEU A 22 2.60 -23.31 -13.61
C LEU A 22 1.32 -23.53 -14.43
N GLY A 23 0.74 -22.48 -15.02
CA GLY A 23 -0.48 -22.57 -15.81
C GLY A 23 -1.14 -21.23 -16.10
N LEU A 24 -2.42 -21.27 -16.49
CA LEU A 24 -3.21 -20.06 -16.69
C LEU A 24 -3.62 -19.47 -15.33
N PRO A 25 -3.51 -18.15 -15.13
CA PRO A 25 -3.89 -17.52 -13.88
C PRO A 25 -5.41 -17.39 -13.75
N ASP A 26 -5.91 -17.51 -12.52
CA ASP A 26 -7.26 -17.08 -12.17
C ASP A 26 -7.35 -15.54 -11.96
N ALA A 27 -8.57 -15.04 -11.72
CA ALA A 27 -8.81 -13.60 -11.55
C ALA A 27 -8.07 -13.00 -10.34
N GLU A 28 -7.90 -13.76 -9.26
CA GLU A 28 -7.21 -13.29 -8.06
C GLU A 28 -5.70 -13.24 -8.30
N GLN A 29 -5.14 -14.24 -8.98
CA GLN A 29 -3.74 -14.27 -9.39
C GLN A 29 -3.39 -13.14 -10.35
N VAL A 30 -4.30 -12.78 -11.27
CA VAL A 30 -4.15 -11.59 -12.13
C VAL A 30 -4.11 -10.32 -11.27
N ARG A 31 -5.05 -10.16 -10.34
CA ARG A 31 -5.11 -8.99 -9.43
C ARG A 31 -3.82 -8.86 -8.61
N GLN A 32 -3.32 -9.96 -8.05
CA GLN A 32 -2.06 -9.99 -7.29
C GLN A 32 -0.86 -9.55 -8.13
N GLY A 33 -0.74 -10.03 -9.38
CA GLY A 33 0.34 -9.61 -10.27
C GLY A 33 0.28 -8.11 -10.62
N ILE A 34 -0.92 -7.58 -10.87
CA ILE A 34 -1.13 -6.14 -11.12
C ILE A 34 -0.75 -5.30 -9.90
N VAL A 35 -1.25 -5.66 -8.71
CA VAL A 35 -0.96 -4.93 -7.46
C VAL A 35 0.53 -4.96 -7.15
N THR A 36 1.17 -6.13 -7.28
CA THR A 36 2.62 -6.29 -7.05
C THR A 36 3.42 -5.40 -7.99
N SER A 37 3.06 -5.33 -9.27
CA SER A 37 3.76 -4.49 -10.25
C SER A 37 3.53 -3.01 -10.02
N LYS A 38 2.33 -2.60 -9.58
CA LYS A 38 2.05 -1.22 -9.16
C LYS A 38 2.88 -0.81 -7.94
N ILE A 39 3.03 -1.69 -6.95
CA ILE A 39 3.92 -1.46 -5.80
C ILE A 39 5.35 -1.29 -6.29
N ALA A 40 5.81 -2.17 -7.19
CA ALA A 40 7.17 -2.11 -7.71
C ALA A 40 7.46 -0.80 -8.47
N ALA A 41 6.52 -0.36 -9.31
CA ALA A 41 6.61 0.91 -10.04
C ALA A 41 6.60 2.12 -9.09
N HIS A 42 5.67 2.16 -8.14
CA HIS A 42 5.59 3.24 -7.15
C HIS A 42 6.84 3.34 -6.29
N ALA A 43 7.39 2.21 -5.84
CA ALA A 43 8.64 2.18 -5.08
C ALA A 43 9.81 2.75 -5.90
N ALA A 44 9.88 2.44 -7.20
CA ALA A 44 10.88 3.00 -8.10
C ALA A 44 10.69 4.50 -8.30
N ASP A 45 9.46 4.97 -8.46
CA ASP A 45 9.12 6.40 -8.55
C ASP A 45 9.60 7.16 -7.30
N VAL A 46 9.31 6.65 -6.11
CA VAL A 46 9.76 7.23 -4.84
C VAL A 46 11.29 7.28 -4.78
N ALA A 47 11.97 6.17 -5.09
CA ALA A 47 13.42 6.08 -5.07
C ALA A 47 14.10 7.03 -6.09
N ARG A 48 13.43 7.34 -7.20
CA ARG A 48 13.88 8.31 -8.22
C ARG A 48 13.50 9.76 -7.90
N GLY A 49 12.92 10.03 -6.73
CA GLY A 49 12.58 11.39 -6.31
C GLY A 49 11.30 11.95 -6.95
N ASN A 50 10.40 11.09 -7.45
CA ASN A 50 9.13 11.54 -8.00
C ASN A 50 8.28 12.21 -6.91
N LYS A 51 8.12 13.54 -7.02
CA LYS A 51 7.42 14.36 -6.02
C LYS A 51 5.99 13.89 -5.76
N ARG A 52 5.26 13.43 -6.79
CA ARG A 52 3.87 12.97 -6.63
C ARG A 52 3.81 11.65 -5.87
N ALA A 53 4.72 10.72 -6.15
CA ALA A 53 4.79 9.44 -5.46
C ALA A 53 5.16 9.63 -3.98
N ILE A 54 6.15 10.48 -3.69
CA ILE A 54 6.54 10.83 -2.32
C ILE A 54 5.38 11.50 -1.57
N GLN A 55 4.68 12.44 -2.21
CA GLN A 55 3.54 13.11 -1.61
C GLN A 55 2.41 12.12 -1.24
N LYS A 56 2.14 11.14 -2.11
CA LYS A 56 1.15 10.09 -1.82
C LYS A 56 1.53 9.23 -0.61
N ASP A 57 2.81 8.92 -0.44
CA ASP A 57 3.31 8.18 0.73
C ASP A 57 3.22 9.02 2.02
N LEU A 58 3.48 10.32 1.91
CA LEU A 58 3.30 11.27 3.01
C LEU A 58 1.83 11.35 3.43
N GLU A 59 0.90 11.48 2.48
CA GLU A 59 -0.55 11.51 2.73
C GLU A 59 -1.03 10.23 3.44
N MET A 60 -0.62 9.06 2.94
CA MET A 60 -0.88 7.77 3.60
C MET A 60 -0.34 7.75 5.04
N SER A 61 0.88 8.25 5.24
CA SER A 61 1.54 8.24 6.56
C SER A 61 0.86 9.20 7.54
N LEU A 62 0.39 10.36 7.08
CA LEU A 62 -0.39 11.29 7.88
C LEU A 62 -1.75 10.71 8.27
N ALA A 63 -2.43 10.04 7.33
CA ALA A 63 -3.69 9.36 7.62
C ALA A 63 -3.50 8.24 8.66
N ARG A 64 -2.40 7.46 8.58
CA ARG A 64 -2.01 6.47 9.60
C ARG A 64 -1.80 7.09 10.97
N LYS A 65 -1.03 8.18 11.05
CA LYS A 65 -0.77 8.91 12.30
C LYS A 65 -2.08 9.39 12.93
N ASN A 66 -3.02 9.85 12.10
CA ASN A 66 -4.29 10.42 12.57
C ASN A 66 -5.36 9.36 12.88
N LEU A 67 -5.08 8.07 12.66
CA LEU A 67 -6.08 6.99 12.75
C LEU A 67 -7.29 7.24 11.83
N ASP A 68 -7.03 7.86 10.67
CA ASP A 68 -7.99 8.13 9.60
C ASP A 68 -7.98 6.95 8.62
N TRP A 69 -8.93 6.03 8.76
CA TRP A 69 -8.98 4.81 7.95
C TRP A 69 -9.47 5.09 6.53
N GLN A 70 -10.42 6.01 6.34
CA GLN A 70 -10.86 6.43 5.02
C GLN A 70 -9.73 7.11 4.24
N GLY A 71 -8.96 8.00 4.87
CA GLY A 71 -7.79 8.64 4.26
C GLY A 71 -6.72 7.61 3.87
N GLN A 72 -6.44 6.64 4.74
CA GLN A 72 -5.53 5.53 4.42
C GLN A 72 -6.03 4.70 3.23
N LYS A 73 -7.32 4.33 3.23
CA LYS A 73 -7.94 3.58 2.14
C LYS A 73 -7.89 4.35 0.82
N ALA A 74 -8.13 5.67 0.85
CA ALA A 74 -8.07 6.50 -0.34
C ALA A 74 -6.68 6.48 -1.00
N CYS A 75 -5.62 6.44 -0.19
CA CYS A 75 -4.23 6.40 -0.64
C CYS A 75 -3.75 5.00 -1.07
N ALA A 76 -4.43 3.93 -0.66
CA ALA A 76 -3.98 2.57 -0.88
C ALA A 76 -3.89 2.20 -2.37
N ILE A 77 -2.86 1.43 -2.73
CA ILE A 77 -2.71 0.85 -4.07
C ILE A 77 -3.82 -0.18 -4.32
N ASP A 78 -4.13 -0.95 -3.28
CA ASP A 78 -5.18 -1.96 -3.30
C ASP A 78 -6.17 -1.71 -2.16
N LYS A 79 -7.38 -1.30 -2.52
CA LYS A 79 -8.42 -0.88 -1.58
C LYS A 79 -9.23 -2.05 -1.04
N THR A 80 -9.23 -3.18 -1.75
CA THR A 80 -10.05 -4.35 -1.39
C THR A 80 -9.65 -4.95 -0.04
N VAL A 81 -8.40 -4.74 0.38
CA VAL A 81 -7.91 -5.14 1.71
C VAL A 81 -8.61 -4.38 2.85
N PHE A 82 -8.99 -3.12 2.62
CA PHE A 82 -9.78 -2.37 3.59
C PHE A 82 -11.24 -2.83 3.58
N ASP A 83 -11.78 -3.15 2.40
CA ASP A 83 -13.15 -3.64 2.27
C ASP A 83 -13.35 -4.98 2.99
N SER A 84 -12.36 -5.88 2.92
CA SER A 84 -12.42 -7.19 3.58
C SER A 84 -12.29 -7.12 5.11
N ARG A 85 -11.91 -5.97 5.66
CA ARG A 85 -11.73 -5.75 7.11
C ARG A 85 -12.56 -4.57 7.63
N ALA A 86 -13.59 -4.15 6.90
CA ALA A 86 -14.36 -2.96 7.23
C ALA A 86 -14.92 -3.01 8.66
N ASP A 87 -15.38 -4.19 9.11
CA ASP A 87 -15.95 -4.38 10.46
C ASP A 87 -14.91 -4.28 11.58
N GLU A 88 -13.62 -4.46 11.27
CA GLU A 88 -12.51 -4.37 12.25
C GLU A 88 -12.01 -2.92 12.41
N LEU A 89 -12.31 -2.04 11.46
CA LEU A 89 -11.72 -0.70 11.37
C LEU A 89 -12.71 0.35 11.88
N ASN A 90 -12.30 1.07 12.92
CA ASN A 90 -13.11 2.09 13.56
C ASN A 90 -12.41 3.44 13.48
N GLU A 91 -13.05 4.45 12.88
CA GLU A 91 -12.46 5.78 12.72
C GLU A 91 -12.01 6.40 14.05
N GLY A 92 -10.80 6.96 14.04
CA GLY A 92 -10.17 7.54 15.23
C GLY A 92 -9.69 6.52 16.27
N LYS A 93 -9.88 5.20 16.04
CA LYS A 93 -9.38 4.13 16.91
C LYS A 93 -8.23 3.35 16.24
N PRO A 94 -7.27 2.86 17.03
CA PRO A 94 -6.19 2.01 16.51
C PRO A 94 -6.72 0.65 16.02
N CYS A 95 -5.91 -0.04 15.23
CA CYS A 95 -6.23 -1.40 14.79
C CYS A 95 -6.17 -2.39 15.96
N THR A 96 -6.75 -3.57 15.72
CA THR A 96 -6.81 -4.68 16.68
C THR A 96 -5.45 -5.30 17.02
N MET A 97 -4.40 -5.05 16.20
CA MET A 97 -3.07 -5.63 16.43
C MET A 97 -2.46 -5.19 17.77
N CYS A 98 -2.53 -3.90 18.10
CA CYS A 98 -1.95 -3.35 19.33
C CYS A 98 -3.01 -2.81 20.30
N GLY A 99 -4.22 -2.51 19.80
CA GLY A 99 -5.31 -1.97 20.60
C GLY A 99 -4.88 -0.73 21.39
N GLU A 100 -5.09 -0.77 22.70
CA GLU A 100 -4.78 0.33 23.62
C GLU A 100 -3.30 0.71 23.67
N TYR A 101 -2.39 -0.21 23.33
CA TYR A 101 -0.94 0.02 23.32
C TYR A 101 -0.41 0.52 21.97
N CYS A 102 -1.29 1.01 21.09
CA CYS A 102 -0.89 1.56 19.81
C CYS A 102 0.04 2.77 19.99
N SER A 103 1.23 2.69 19.39
CA SER A 103 2.25 3.76 19.45
C SER A 103 1.74 5.10 18.92
N MET A 104 0.95 5.10 17.83
CA MET A 104 0.40 6.34 17.27
C MET A 104 -0.66 6.97 18.17
N LYS A 105 -1.49 6.14 18.84
CA LYS A 105 -2.47 6.61 19.83
C LYS A 105 -1.76 7.26 21.01
N ILE A 106 -0.77 6.56 21.58
CA ILE A 106 0.02 7.06 22.71
C ILE A 106 0.76 8.34 22.31
N PHE A 107 1.41 8.37 21.16
CA PHE A 107 2.13 9.55 20.69
C PHE A 107 1.22 10.79 20.64
N LYS A 108 0.01 10.65 20.08
CA LYS A 108 -0.98 11.75 19.99
C LYS A 108 -1.52 12.22 21.34
N GLU A 109 -1.48 11.37 22.37
CA GLU A 109 -1.92 11.73 23.72
C GLU A 109 -0.89 12.60 24.45
N TYR A 110 0.41 12.39 24.17
CA TYR A 110 1.50 13.08 24.86
C TYR A 110 2.18 14.20 24.04
N PHE A 111 1.99 14.24 22.71
CA PHE A 111 2.61 15.18 21.78
C PHE A 111 1.63 15.67 20.70
#